data_AF-A0A1F5DPE7-F1
#
_entry.id   AF-A0A1F5DPE7-F1
#
_cell.length_a   1.000
_cell.length_b   1.000
_cell.length_c   1.000
_cell.angle_alpha   90.00
_cell.angle_beta   90.00
_cell.angle_gamma   90.00
#
_symmetry.space_group_name_H-M   'P 1'
#
loop_
_entity.id
_entity.type
_entity.pdbx_description
1 polymer ?
#
loop_
_entity_poly.entity_id
_entity_poly.type
_entity_poly.pdbx_seq_one_letter_code
_entity_poly.pdbx_strand_id
1 'polypeptide(L)'
;MKKIINKELSNYDVEKRFIDWIVKIQILKMQIEKLDKTSGFLISSIASFLLKSQIIEFELKQLLTALDLHFNNISRPHFLKRKIRTPKDFDRFTLGKIVGEINLFDWDKLDEMKDNLGFLVKKRNDFVHNLFGNDKNIKELEKEAKIGIIIANNVIRKIEELESFLKEEMSANFRIQVRNN
;
A
#
# COMPACT_ATOMS: atom_id res chain seq x y z
N MET A 1 -24.95 35.78 1.57
CA MET A 1 -24.24 35.09 0.47
C MET A 1 -23.03 34.35 1.04
N LYS A 2 -23.22 33.08 1.43
CA LYS A 2 -22.13 32.23 1.92
C LYS A 2 -21.37 31.69 0.70
N LYS A 3 -20.06 31.96 0.67
CA LYS A 3 -19.10 31.43 -0.30
C LYS A 3 -19.22 29.91 -0.39
N ILE A 4 -19.93 29.42 -1.39
CA ILE A 4 -19.80 28.05 -1.90
C ILE A 4 -18.47 28.05 -2.67
N ILE A 5 -17.37 27.95 -1.94
CA ILE A 5 -16.11 27.50 -2.51
C ILE A 5 -16.27 26.00 -2.63
N ASN A 6 -16.94 25.57 -3.70
CA ASN A 6 -16.77 24.22 -4.22
C ASN A 6 -15.31 24.12 -4.61
N LYS A 7 -14.53 23.55 -3.70
CA LYS A 7 -13.13 23.24 -3.86
C LYS A 7 -13.08 22.08 -4.85
N GLU A 8 -13.14 22.41 -6.13
CA GLU A 8 -12.52 21.61 -7.18
C GLU A 8 -11.07 21.41 -6.72
N LEU A 9 -10.81 20.32 -6.02
CA LEU A 9 -9.51 19.68 -6.08
C LEU A 9 -9.32 19.43 -7.58
N SER A 10 -8.50 20.25 -8.23
CA SER A 10 -8.29 20.10 -9.67
C SER A 10 -7.79 18.68 -9.90
N ASN A 11 -8.39 17.97 -10.85
CA ASN A 11 -7.97 16.60 -11.20
C ASN A 11 -6.45 16.51 -11.41
N TYR A 12 -5.82 17.61 -11.86
CA TYR A 12 -4.38 17.79 -11.97
C TYR A 12 -3.59 17.52 -10.68
N ASP A 13 -4.04 18.00 -9.52
CA ASP A 13 -3.35 17.80 -8.24
C ASP A 13 -3.44 16.34 -7.75
N VAL A 14 -4.52 15.64 -8.11
CA VAL A 14 -4.73 14.22 -7.81
C VAL A 14 -3.84 13.35 -8.70
N GLU A 15 -3.85 13.59 -10.01
CA GLU A 15 -3.03 12.90 -11.00
C GLU A 15 -1.54 13.05 -10.70
N LYS A 16 -1.08 14.27 -10.40
CA LYS A 16 0.32 14.54 -10.08
C LYS A 16 0.81 13.72 -8.87
N ARG A 17 0.02 13.67 -7.78
CA ARG A 17 0.39 12.90 -6.58
C ARG A 17 0.40 11.40 -6.82
N PHE A 18 -0.53 10.90 -7.63
CA PHE A 18 -0.57 9.51 -8.03
C PHE A 18 0.69 9.14 -8.84
N ILE A 19 1.06 9.98 -9.81
CA ILE A 19 2.31 9.84 -10.58
C ILE A 19 3.54 9.91 -9.66
N ASP A 20 3.57 10.84 -8.70
CA ASP A 20 4.68 10.95 -7.73
C ASP A 20 4.86 9.65 -6.92
N TRP A 21 3.77 8.98 -6.54
CA TRP A 21 3.84 7.69 -5.85
C TRP A 21 4.35 6.57 -6.76
N ILE A 22 3.90 6.51 -8.02
CA ILE A 22 4.41 5.54 -9.02
C ILE A 22 5.92 5.72 -9.19
N VAL A 23 6.39 6.95 -9.39
CA VAL A 23 7.81 7.25 -9.57
C VAL A 23 8.61 6.83 -8.33
N LYS A 24 8.10 7.13 -7.12
CA LYS A 24 8.75 6.69 -5.87
C LYS A 24 8.85 5.16 -5.80
N ILE A 25 7.80 4.44 -6.13
CA ILE A 25 7.81 2.97 -6.13
C ILE A 25 8.84 2.44 -7.12
N GLN A 26 8.90 2.99 -8.34
CA GLN A 26 9.87 2.58 -9.35
C GLN A 26 11.32 2.80 -8.85
N ILE A 27 11.61 3.96 -8.27
CA ILE A 27 12.92 4.25 -7.68
C ILE A 27 13.27 3.25 -6.57
N LEU A 28 12.32 2.96 -5.67
CA LEU A 28 12.53 2.00 -4.58
C LEU A 28 12.74 0.58 -5.11
N LYS A 29 11.98 0.14 -6.12
CA LYS A 29 12.14 -1.16 -6.79
C LYS A 29 13.54 -1.27 -7.42
N MET A 30 14.00 -0.23 -8.11
CA MET A 30 15.36 -0.19 -8.68
C MET A 30 16.45 -0.24 -7.59
N GLN A 31 16.25 0.41 -6.45
CA GLN A 31 17.18 0.36 -5.33
C GLN A 31 17.26 -1.04 -4.71
N ILE A 32 16.11 -1.69 -4.51
CA ILE A 32 16.06 -3.08 -4.02
C ILE A 32 16.75 -4.03 -4.99
N GLU A 33 16.50 -3.91 -6.30
CA GLU A 33 17.16 -4.76 -7.29
C GLU A 33 18.70 -4.63 -7.24
N LYS A 34 19.21 -3.41 -7.01
CA LYS A 34 20.64 -3.17 -6.81
C LYS A 34 21.15 -3.78 -5.49
N LEU A 35 20.38 -3.72 -4.41
CA LEU A 35 20.72 -4.32 -3.13
C LEU A 35 20.73 -5.85 -3.21
N ASP A 36 19.78 -6.44 -3.92
CA ASP A 36 19.69 -7.89 -4.12
C ASP A 36 20.87 -8.41 -4.96
N LYS A 37 21.39 -7.62 -5.90
CA LYS A 37 22.63 -7.91 -6.66
C LYS A 37 23.91 -7.77 -5.84
N THR A 38 23.86 -7.09 -4.69
CA THR A 38 24.97 -6.94 -3.74
C THR A 38 24.76 -7.79 -2.49
N SER A 39 24.04 -8.91 -2.65
CA SER A 39 23.67 -9.89 -1.62
C SER A 39 24.90 -10.62 -1.03
N GLY A 40 25.63 -9.90 -0.19
CA GLY A 40 26.74 -10.40 0.60
C GLY A 40 27.03 -9.55 1.84
N PHE A 41 26.47 -8.33 1.91
CA PHE A 41 26.61 -7.43 3.05
C PHE A 41 25.38 -7.51 3.95
N LEU A 42 25.60 -7.62 5.27
CA LEU A 42 24.52 -7.66 6.28
C LEU A 42 23.56 -6.47 6.16
N ILE A 43 24.10 -5.30 5.77
CA ILE A 43 23.36 -4.05 5.61
C ILE A 43 22.36 -4.14 4.44
N SER A 44 22.64 -4.94 3.41
CA SER A 44 21.75 -5.07 2.24
C SER A 44 20.40 -5.68 2.63
N SER A 45 20.38 -6.69 3.51
CA SER A 45 19.13 -7.29 4.02
C SER A 45 18.31 -6.28 4.83
N ILE A 46 18.98 -5.49 5.68
CA ILE A 46 18.34 -4.46 6.51
C ILE A 46 17.70 -3.38 5.63
N ALA A 47 18.48 -2.85 4.67
CA ALA A 47 17.99 -1.85 3.74
C ALA A 47 16.82 -2.40 2.88
N SER A 48 16.96 -3.62 2.36
CA SER A 48 15.91 -4.27 1.55
C SER A 48 14.61 -4.43 2.34
N PHE A 49 14.66 -4.85 3.61
CA PHE A 49 13.46 -4.93 4.45
C PHE A 49 12.74 -3.59 4.64
N LEU A 50 13.51 -2.53 4.95
CA LEU A 50 12.96 -1.19 5.14
C LEU A 50 12.35 -0.63 3.85
N LEU A 51 13.04 -0.80 2.72
CA LEU A 51 12.56 -0.34 1.41
C LEU A 51 11.32 -1.09 0.96
N LYS A 52 11.26 -2.42 1.14
CA LYS A 52 10.05 -3.22 0.83
C LYS A 52 8.86 -2.80 1.68
N SER A 53 9.07 -2.55 2.97
CA SER A 53 8.01 -2.03 3.85
C SER A 53 7.49 -0.66 3.38
N GLN A 54 8.37 0.18 2.84
CA GLN A 54 8.00 1.48 2.29
C GLN A 54 7.25 1.35 0.94
N ILE A 55 7.64 0.41 0.08
CA ILE A 55 6.92 0.11 -1.17
C ILE A 55 5.48 -0.28 -0.86
N ILE A 56 5.30 -1.23 0.07
CA ILE A 56 3.98 -1.69 0.50
C ILE A 56 3.13 -0.51 0.99
N GLU A 57 3.72 0.41 1.75
CA GLU A 57 3.00 1.62 2.18
C GLU A 57 2.49 2.43 0.98
N PHE A 58 3.29 2.64 -0.06
CA PHE A 58 2.87 3.38 -1.25
C PHE A 58 1.89 2.61 -2.14
N GLU A 59 2.06 1.30 -2.31
CA GLU A 59 1.15 0.47 -3.08
C GLU A 59 -0.24 0.43 -2.43
N LEU A 60 -0.32 0.28 -1.11
CA LEU A 60 -1.61 0.33 -0.40
C LEU A 60 -2.27 1.71 -0.45
N LYS A 61 -1.50 2.82 -0.45
CA LYS A 61 -2.06 4.17 -0.65
C LYS A 61 -2.75 4.29 -2.01
N GLN A 62 -2.13 3.75 -3.06
CA GLN A 62 -2.73 3.70 -4.40
C GLN A 62 -3.97 2.82 -4.43
N LEU A 63 -3.89 1.61 -3.86
CA LEU A 63 -5.01 0.69 -3.80
C LEU A 63 -6.23 1.30 -3.08
N LEU A 64 -6.03 1.91 -1.90
CA LEU A 64 -7.11 2.57 -1.17
C LEU A 64 -7.73 3.73 -1.96
N THR A 65 -6.91 4.49 -2.68
CA THR A 65 -7.40 5.57 -3.55
C THR A 65 -8.22 4.99 -4.72
N ALA A 66 -7.73 3.92 -5.35
CA ALA A 66 -8.43 3.25 -6.45
C ALA A 66 -9.78 2.66 -5.99
N LEU A 67 -9.81 2.03 -4.80
CA LEU A 67 -11.04 1.53 -4.19
C LEU A 67 -12.02 2.66 -3.88
N ASP A 68 -11.56 3.76 -3.26
CA ASP A 68 -12.41 4.93 -2.96
C ASP A 68 -13.00 5.55 -4.25
N LEU A 69 -12.26 5.57 -5.37
CA LEU A 69 -12.75 6.02 -6.67
C LEU A 69 -13.74 5.02 -7.31
N HIS A 70 -13.44 3.72 -7.25
CA HIS A 70 -14.28 2.68 -7.83
C HIS A 70 -15.65 2.62 -7.16
N PHE A 71 -15.70 2.65 -5.83
CA PHE A 71 -16.96 2.68 -5.06
C PHE A 71 -17.76 3.98 -5.23
N ASN A 72 -17.15 5.04 -5.75
CA ASN A 72 -17.89 6.25 -6.10
C ASN A 72 -18.65 6.10 -7.43
N ASN A 73 -18.12 5.30 -8.37
CA ASN A 73 -18.70 5.12 -9.70
C ASN A 73 -19.77 4.03 -9.76
N ILE A 74 -19.73 3.07 -8.83
CA ILE A 74 -20.80 2.08 -8.66
C ILE A 74 -21.76 2.63 -7.60
N SER A 75 -23.03 2.86 -7.96
CA SER A 75 -24.10 3.29 -7.05
C SER A 75 -23.92 2.67 -5.67
N ARG A 76 -23.55 3.52 -4.69
CA ARG A 76 -22.98 3.11 -3.40
C ARG A 76 -23.66 1.87 -2.83
N PRO A 77 -22.96 0.75 -2.67
CA PRO A 77 -23.45 -0.30 -1.80
C PRO A 77 -23.68 0.29 -0.39
N HIS A 78 -24.84 0.03 0.19
CA HIS A 78 -25.26 0.56 1.51
C HIS A 78 -24.30 0.23 2.67
N PHE A 79 -23.33 -0.66 2.48
CA PHE A 79 -22.34 -1.07 3.48
C PHE A 79 -21.13 -0.13 3.62
N LEU A 80 -20.86 0.80 2.69
CA LEU A 80 -19.72 1.73 2.76
C LEU A 80 -20.16 3.16 3.09
N LYS A 81 -20.31 3.47 4.38
CA LYS A 81 -20.49 4.85 4.89
C LYS A 81 -19.16 5.61 4.98
N ARG A 82 -18.35 5.61 3.92
CA ARG A 82 -17.02 6.23 3.97
C ARG A 82 -16.94 7.52 3.17
N LYS A 83 -16.23 8.51 3.73
CA LYS A 83 -15.85 9.72 3.02
C LYS A 83 -14.80 9.38 1.97
N ILE A 84 -15.02 9.81 0.73
CA ILE A 84 -14.05 9.70 -0.36
C ILE A 84 -12.79 10.48 0.04
N ARG A 85 -11.63 9.85 -0.12
CA ARG A 85 -10.33 10.46 0.16
C ARG A 85 -9.52 10.59 -1.11
N THR A 86 -8.68 11.61 -1.13
CA THR A 86 -7.73 11.92 -2.19
C THR A 86 -6.34 11.45 -1.81
N PRO A 87 -5.39 11.35 -2.77
CA PRO A 87 -4.01 11.04 -2.47
C PRO A 87 -3.40 11.92 -1.35
N LYS A 88 -3.79 13.19 -1.31
CA LYS A 88 -3.36 14.14 -0.26
C LYS A 88 -3.75 13.71 1.15
N ASP A 89 -4.91 13.05 1.31
CA ASP A 89 -5.36 12.57 2.60
C ASP A 89 -4.49 11.41 3.10
N PHE A 90 -3.94 10.61 2.18
CA PHE A 90 -3.10 9.45 2.49
C PHE A 90 -1.60 9.73 2.59
N ASP A 91 -1.10 10.88 2.14
CA ASP A 91 0.34 11.19 2.18
C ASP A 91 0.94 11.06 3.59
N ARG A 92 0.16 11.38 4.62
CA ARG A 92 0.59 11.31 6.04
C ARG A 92 0.32 9.95 6.70
N PHE A 93 -0.22 8.99 5.96
CA PHE A 93 -0.58 7.70 6.52
C PHE A 93 0.66 6.83 6.55
N THR A 94 1.00 6.37 7.75
CA THR A 94 2.00 5.32 7.95
C THR A 94 1.37 3.97 7.64
N LEU A 95 2.19 2.94 7.37
CA LEU A 95 1.72 1.57 7.18
C LEU A 95 0.70 1.14 8.23
N GLY A 96 0.96 1.37 9.52
CA GLY A 96 0.01 1.03 10.60
C GLY A 96 -1.35 1.73 10.47
N LYS A 97 -1.39 3.01 10.07
CA LYS A 97 -2.65 3.71 9.82
C LYS A 97 -3.38 3.14 8.61
N ILE A 98 -2.65 2.82 7.54
CA ILE A 98 -3.22 2.20 6.33
C ILE A 98 -3.84 0.84 6.65
N VAL A 99 -3.19 0.02 7.45
CA VAL A 99 -3.76 -1.26 7.90
C VAL A 99 -5.06 -1.05 8.66
N GLY A 100 -5.11 -0.05 9.55
CA GLY A 100 -6.35 0.35 10.22
C GLY A 100 -7.46 0.72 9.23
N GLU A 101 -7.13 1.45 8.16
CA GLU A 101 -8.09 1.80 7.11
C GLU A 101 -8.55 0.60 6.26
N ILE A 102 -7.70 -0.41 6.07
CA ILE A 102 -8.02 -1.64 5.33
C ILE A 102 -8.93 -2.54 6.17
N ASN A 103 -8.71 -2.58 7.49
CA ASN A 103 -9.55 -3.35 8.41
C ASN A 103 -10.99 -2.86 8.50
N LEU A 104 -11.28 -1.63 8.05
CA LEU A 104 -12.64 -1.11 7.93
C LEU A 104 -13.43 -1.71 6.77
N PHE A 105 -12.78 -2.42 5.84
CA PHE A 105 -13.49 -3.12 4.77
C PHE A 105 -13.92 -4.50 5.26
N ASP A 106 -15.23 -4.69 5.33
CA ASP A 106 -15.86 -5.99 5.55
C ASP A 106 -15.88 -6.78 4.23
N TRP A 107 -14.71 -7.31 3.86
CA TRP A 107 -14.50 -8.08 2.65
C TRP A 107 -13.57 -9.25 2.94
N ASP A 108 -14.12 -10.46 2.91
CA ASP A 108 -13.46 -11.74 3.13
C ASP A 108 -12.19 -11.94 2.28
N LYS A 109 -12.22 -11.47 1.03
CA LYS A 109 -11.04 -11.51 0.13
C LYS A 109 -9.84 -10.72 0.64
N LEU A 110 -10.02 -9.83 1.61
CA LEU A 110 -8.94 -9.05 2.21
C LEU A 110 -8.38 -9.69 3.48
N ASP A 111 -8.99 -10.72 4.05
CA ASP A 111 -8.64 -11.19 5.41
C ASP A 111 -7.20 -11.71 5.50
N GLU A 112 -6.77 -12.53 4.53
CA GLU A 112 -5.37 -13.00 4.47
C GLU A 112 -4.38 -11.83 4.27
N MET A 113 -4.78 -10.79 3.52
CA MET A 113 -3.96 -9.59 3.33
C MET A 113 -3.88 -8.79 4.64
N LYS A 114 -4.99 -8.63 5.36
CA LYS A 114 -5.06 -7.95 6.67
C LYS A 114 -4.15 -8.63 7.69
N ASP A 115 -4.18 -9.95 7.77
CA ASP A 115 -3.33 -10.72 8.69
C ASP A 115 -1.84 -10.50 8.38
N ASN A 116 -1.44 -10.70 7.11
CA ASN A 116 -0.06 -10.48 6.69
C ASN A 116 0.40 -9.05 6.92
N LEU A 117 -0.46 -8.07 6.70
CA LEU A 117 -0.19 -6.66 6.98
C LEU A 117 -0.03 -6.38 8.48
N GLY A 118 -0.86 -6.99 9.33
CA GLY A 118 -0.73 -6.93 10.78
C GLY A 118 0.62 -7.46 11.26
N PHE A 119 1.02 -8.63 10.74
CA PHE A 119 2.35 -9.20 11.03
C PHE A 119 3.48 -8.31 10.55
N LEU A 120 3.38 -7.75 9.35
CA LEU A 120 4.39 -6.84 8.80
C LEU A 120 4.54 -5.58 9.64
N VAL A 121 3.43 -4.94 10.04
CA VAL A 121 3.45 -3.74 10.89
C VAL A 121 4.14 -4.02 12.21
N LYS A 122 3.76 -5.12 12.89
CA LYS A 122 4.40 -5.54 14.13
C LYS A 122 5.89 -5.75 13.93
N LYS A 123 6.27 -6.53 12.91
CA LYS A 123 7.67 -6.86 12.64
C LYS A 123 8.50 -5.62 12.29
N ARG A 124 7.94 -4.68 11.51
CA ARG A 124 8.61 -3.42 11.17
C ARG A 124 8.85 -2.56 12.42
N ASN A 125 7.84 -2.46 13.29
CA ASN A 125 7.96 -1.67 14.52
C ASN A 125 8.99 -2.27 15.47
N ASP A 126 8.93 -3.58 15.71
CA ASP A 126 9.90 -4.31 16.52
C ASP A 126 11.32 -4.17 15.93
N PHE A 127 11.45 -4.30 14.62
CA PHE A 127 12.72 -4.17 13.93
C PHE A 127 13.32 -2.77 14.05
N VAL A 128 12.53 -1.71 13.82
CA VAL A 128 12.98 -0.31 13.96
C VAL A 128 13.38 -0.03 15.39
N HIS A 129 12.62 -0.53 16.37
CA HIS A 129 13.00 -0.42 17.77
C HIS A 129 14.36 -1.07 18.05
N ASN A 130 14.57 -2.31 17.59
CA ASN A 130 15.83 -3.02 17.76
C ASN A 130 17.00 -2.38 16.99
N LEU A 131 16.73 -1.76 15.84
CA LEU A 131 17.74 -1.11 14.99
C LEU A 131 18.34 0.14 15.65
N PHE A 132 17.52 0.89 16.40
CA PHE A 132 17.95 2.09 17.12
C PHE A 132 18.13 1.84 18.63
N GLY A 133 17.84 0.63 19.10
CA GLY A 133 18.14 0.17 20.45
C GLY A 133 19.52 -0.47 20.54
N ASN A 134 19.92 -0.81 21.76
CA ASN A 134 21.18 -1.52 22.04
C ASN A 134 20.98 -3.02 22.27
N ASP A 135 19.77 -3.54 22.00
CA ASP A 135 19.36 -4.89 22.40
C ASP A 135 19.85 -5.98 21.44
N LYS A 136 20.25 -5.62 20.21
CA LYS A 136 20.62 -6.57 19.16
C LYS A 136 21.85 -6.13 18.37
N ASN A 137 22.70 -7.09 18.04
CA ASN A 137 23.83 -6.84 17.15
C ASN A 137 23.41 -6.91 15.67
N ILE A 138 24.29 -6.45 14.78
CA ILE A 138 24.01 -6.38 13.33
C ILE A 138 23.65 -7.72 12.69
N LYS A 139 24.18 -8.85 13.18
CA LYS A 139 23.86 -10.19 12.65
C LYS A 139 22.46 -10.63 13.06
N GLU A 140 22.04 -10.27 14.27
CA GLU A 140 20.67 -10.53 14.74
C GLU A 140 19.66 -9.66 13.98
N LEU A 141 19.98 -8.37 13.77
CA LEU A 141 19.20 -7.48 12.93
C LEU A 141 19.08 -8.01 11.50
N GLU A 142 20.16 -8.54 10.92
CA GLU A 142 20.10 -9.14 9.58
C GLU A 142 19.14 -10.34 9.52
N LYS A 143 19.19 -11.25 10.50
CA LYS A 143 18.26 -12.38 10.59
C LYS A 143 16.81 -11.91 10.69
N GLU A 144 16.55 -10.89 11.48
CA GLU A 144 15.22 -10.31 11.58
C GLU A 144 14.75 -9.65 10.29
N ALA A 145 15.64 -8.93 9.61
CA ALA A 145 15.35 -8.31 8.33
C ALA A 145 15.02 -9.38 7.28
N LYS A 146 15.75 -10.50 7.23
CA LYS A 146 15.45 -11.64 6.35
C LYS A 146 14.05 -12.22 6.59
N ILE A 147 13.65 -12.39 7.84
CA ILE A 147 12.28 -12.81 8.19
C ILE A 147 11.26 -11.76 7.72
N GLY A 148 11.55 -10.48 7.98
CA GLY A 148 10.71 -9.36 7.55
C GLY A 148 10.54 -9.29 6.03
N ILE A 149 11.59 -9.57 5.25
CA ILE A 149 11.57 -9.62 3.78
C ILE A 149 10.60 -10.70 3.30
N ILE A 150 10.59 -11.89 3.91
CA ILE A 150 9.67 -12.97 3.54
C ILE A 150 8.22 -12.51 3.72
N ILE A 151 7.90 -11.89 4.87
CA ILE A 151 6.56 -11.35 5.15
C ILE A 151 6.21 -10.25 4.14
N ALA A 152 7.14 -9.32 3.88
CA ALA A 152 6.92 -8.23 2.93
C ALA A 152 6.66 -8.74 1.51
N ASN A 153 7.40 -9.76 1.05
CA ASN A 153 7.16 -10.38 -0.25
C ASN A 153 5.77 -11.02 -0.34
N ASN A 154 5.31 -11.69 0.73
CA ASN A 154 3.96 -12.23 0.77
C ASN A 154 2.89 -11.14 0.65
N VAL A 155 3.08 -10.02 1.34
CA VAL A 155 2.16 -8.87 1.23
C VAL A 155 2.16 -8.27 -0.17
N ILE A 156 3.33 -8.05 -0.79
CA ILE A 156 3.43 -7.53 -2.16
C ILE A 156 2.66 -8.43 -3.13
N ARG A 157 2.87 -9.75 -3.06
CA ARG A 157 2.14 -10.72 -3.88
C ARG A 157 0.62 -10.60 -3.69
N LYS A 158 0.15 -10.43 -2.46
CA LYS A 158 -1.29 -10.29 -2.16
C LYS A 158 -1.87 -8.98 -2.70
N ILE A 159 -1.09 -7.90 -2.69
CA ILE A 159 -1.47 -6.64 -3.34
C ILE A 159 -1.61 -6.85 -4.85
N GLU A 160 -0.63 -7.52 -5.48
CA GLU A 160 -0.67 -7.82 -6.93
C GLU A 160 -1.86 -8.70 -7.31
N GLU A 161 -2.17 -9.74 -6.51
CA GLU A 161 -3.36 -10.59 -6.68
C GLU A 161 -4.66 -9.77 -6.64
N LEU A 162 -4.78 -8.86 -5.66
CA LEU A 162 -5.94 -7.99 -5.52
C LEU A 162 -6.06 -6.97 -6.65
N GLU A 163 -4.95 -6.37 -7.09
CA GLU A 163 -4.94 -5.47 -8.24
C GLU A 163 -5.38 -6.17 -9.53
N SER A 164 -4.94 -7.42 -9.76
CA SER A 164 -5.38 -8.22 -10.90
C SER A 164 -6.88 -8.48 -10.85
N PHE A 165 -7.37 -8.92 -9.69
CA PHE A 165 -8.80 -9.15 -9.46
C PHE A 165 -9.64 -7.90 -9.74
N LEU A 166 -9.23 -6.73 -9.22
CA LEU A 166 -9.95 -5.48 -9.43
C LEU A 166 -9.96 -5.07 -10.92
N LYS A 167 -8.85 -5.27 -11.65
CA LYS A 167 -8.79 -5.01 -13.10
C LYS A 167 -9.74 -5.89 -13.89
N GLU A 168 -9.83 -7.18 -13.54
CA GLU A 168 -10.75 -8.14 -14.18
C GLU A 168 -12.21 -7.76 -13.95
N GLU A 169 -12.60 -7.48 -12.70
CA GLU A 169 -13.96 -7.04 -12.35
C GLU A 169 -14.34 -5.73 -13.06
N MET A 170 -13.44 -4.75 -13.10
CA MET A 170 -13.66 -3.49 -13.80
C MET A 170 -13.85 -3.70 -15.31
N SER A 171 -13.06 -4.60 -15.90
CA SER A 171 -13.14 -4.93 -17.33
C SER A 171 -14.43 -5.69 -17.67
N ALA A 172 -14.90 -6.57 -16.79
CA ALA A 172 -16.15 -7.31 -16.96
C ALA A 172 -17.36 -6.37 -16.89
N ASN A 173 -17.39 -5.46 -15.90
CA ASN A 173 -18.48 -4.50 -15.72
C ASN A 173 -18.60 -3.51 -16.89
N PHE A 174 -17.46 -3.06 -17.45
CA PHE A 174 -17.46 -2.22 -18.65
C PHE A 174 -18.06 -2.95 -19.87
N ARG A 175 -17.72 -4.23 -20.07
CA ARG A 175 -18.27 -5.05 -21.18
C ARG A 175 -19.79 -5.25 -21.06
N ILE A 176 -20.31 -5.33 -19.85
CA ILE A 176 -21.76 -5.46 -19.60
C ILE A 176 -22.48 -4.13 -19.91
N GLN A 177 -21.93 -2.98 -19.48
CA GLN A 177 -22.53 -1.67 -19.78
C GLN A 177 -22.55 -1.34 -21.28
N VAL A 178 -21.49 -1.70 -22.01
CA VAL A 178 -21.42 -1.48 -23.47
C VAL A 178 -22.38 -2.40 -24.25
N ARG A 179 -22.75 -3.56 -23.70
CA ARG A 179 -23.76 -4.45 -24.33
C ARG A 179 -25.20 -4.04 -24.06
N ASN A 180 -25.44 -3.23 -23.02
CA ASN A 180 -26.76 -2.82 -22.58
C ASN A 180 -27.15 -1.40 -23.02
N ASN A 181 -26.26 -0.70 -23.76
CA ASN A 181 -26.48 0.60 -24.40
C ASN A 181 -26.39 0.44 -25.92
#